data_AF-A0A0U1D2M1-F1
#
_entry.id   AF-A0A0U1D2M1-F1
#
_cell.length_a   1.000
_cell.length_b   1.000
_cell.length_c   1.000
_cell.angle_alpha   90.00
_cell.angle_beta   90.00
_cell.angle_gamma   90.00
#
_symmetry.space_group_name_H-M   'P 1'
#
loop_
_entity.id
_entity.type
_entity.pdbx_description
1 polymer ?
#
loop_
_entity_poly.entity_id
_entity_poly.type
_entity_poly.pdbx_seq_one_letter_code
_entity_poly.pdbx_strand_id
1 'polypeptide(L)'
;MTGFAVCADGAGRRHPTLAEVAQRQREIRAWEALSVGDHYRFAKPGTIIGALLSTVLAVLVVTPIPPNWPWNIPTMILAIFTAVATVTCGLLWFEKPRPVPRPEPLAIVPFSRAENLRLMQGQPMEPYRAVCACPGCGDTSSHPIRQPGPDEPGWAMVTRRCAVCDREWAQA
;
A
#
# COMPACT_ATOMS: atom_id res chain seq x y z
N MET A 1 22.66 -17.23 0.33
CA MET A 1 23.37 -16.01 -0.09
C MET A 1 22.49 -15.29 -1.11
N THR A 2 21.60 -14.43 -0.62
CA THR A 2 20.68 -13.62 -1.43
C THR A 2 21.35 -12.29 -1.71
N GLY A 3 21.67 -12.04 -2.98
CA GLY A 3 22.30 -10.79 -3.43
C GLY A 3 21.35 -9.61 -3.26
N PHE A 4 21.80 -8.59 -2.54
CA PHE A 4 21.13 -7.29 -2.48
C PHE A 4 21.41 -6.54 -3.77
N ALA A 5 20.37 -6.34 -4.58
CA ALA A 5 20.42 -5.43 -5.71
C ALA A 5 20.50 -3.99 -5.18
N VAL A 6 21.66 -3.37 -5.34
CA VAL A 6 21.85 -1.93 -5.16
C VAL A 6 21.47 -1.27 -6.48
N CYS A 7 20.35 -0.54 -6.51
CA CYS A 7 20.11 0.47 -7.53
C CYS A 7 20.24 1.84 -6.86
N ALA A 8 21.20 2.62 -7.33
CA ALA A 8 21.55 3.93 -6.80
C ALA A 8 20.82 5.07 -7.53
N ASP A 9 20.57 6.11 -6.74
CA ASP A 9 20.51 7.54 -7.09
C ASP A 9 19.34 8.09 -7.93
N GLY A 10 18.49 8.88 -7.26
CA GLY A 10 17.60 9.80 -8.00
C GLY A 10 16.40 10.45 -7.29
N ALA A 11 16.29 10.49 -5.96
CA ALA A 11 15.32 11.36 -5.28
C ALA A 11 15.74 11.52 -3.81
N GLY A 12 15.63 12.73 -3.25
CA GLY A 12 16.24 13.13 -1.97
C GLY A 12 16.12 12.11 -0.84
N ARG A 13 17.21 11.95 -0.07
CA ARG A 13 17.41 11.01 1.06
C ARG A 13 16.36 11.18 2.16
N ARG A 14 15.14 10.74 1.91
CA ARG A 14 14.06 10.67 2.88
C ARG A 14 13.72 9.21 3.08
N HIS A 15 13.97 8.71 4.28
CA HIS A 15 13.50 7.38 4.65
C HIS A 15 11.97 7.41 4.65
N PRO A 16 11.31 6.50 3.93
CA PRO A 16 9.86 6.44 3.92
C PRO A 16 9.37 6.09 5.32
N THR A 17 8.30 6.73 5.75
CA THR A 17 7.64 6.41 7.01
C THR A 17 6.91 5.07 6.89
N LEU A 18 6.66 4.40 8.03
CA LEU A 18 5.88 3.16 8.04
C LEU A 18 4.46 3.37 7.45
N ALA A 19 3.89 4.56 7.62
CA ALA A 19 2.59 4.91 7.04
C ALA A 19 2.64 4.98 5.50
N GLU A 20 3.68 5.60 4.93
CA GLU A 20 3.90 5.67 3.48
C GLU A 20 4.15 4.28 2.89
N VAL A 21 4.95 3.44 3.54
CA VAL A 21 5.17 2.04 3.13
C VAL A 21 3.85 1.27 3.14
N ALA A 22 3.06 1.38 4.22
CA ALA A 22 1.77 0.72 4.33
C ALA A 22 0.78 1.21 3.26
N GLN A 23 0.77 2.51 2.96
CA GLN A 23 -0.03 3.06 1.88
C GLN A 23 0.40 2.50 0.53
N ARG A 24 1.70 2.47 0.23
CA ARG A 24 2.21 1.94 -1.03
C ARG A 24 1.87 0.46 -1.21
N GLN A 25 1.91 -0.32 -0.13
CA GLN A 25 1.47 -1.72 -0.15
C GLN A 25 -0.02 -1.87 -0.44
N ARG A 26 -0.88 -0.93 0.00
CA ARG A 26 -2.30 -0.93 -0.37
C ARG A 26 -2.50 -0.60 -1.84
N GLU A 27 -1.76 0.38 -2.36
CA GLU A 27 -1.79 0.75 -3.78
C GLU A 27 -1.37 -0.43 -4.68
N ILE A 28 -0.29 -1.12 -4.31
CA ILE A 28 0.19 -2.31 -5.04
C ILE A 28 -0.86 -3.43 -4.99
N ARG A 29 -1.45 -3.70 -3.81
CA ARG A 29 -2.52 -4.71 -3.69
C ARG A 29 -3.76 -4.36 -4.48
N ALA A 30 -4.15 -3.08 -4.51
CA ALA A 30 -5.27 -2.61 -5.31
C ALA A 30 -4.96 -2.75 -6.82
N TRP A 31 -3.75 -2.39 -7.24
CA TRP A 31 -3.29 -2.59 -8.62
C TRP A 31 -3.25 -4.09 -8.97
N GLU A 32 -2.79 -4.96 -8.07
CA GLU A 32 -2.79 -6.41 -8.24
C GLU A 32 -4.22 -6.95 -8.35
N ALA A 33 -5.16 -6.48 -7.52
CA ALA A 33 -6.57 -6.87 -7.62
C ALA A 33 -7.19 -6.43 -8.94
N LEU A 34 -6.87 -5.24 -9.44
CA LEU A 34 -7.37 -4.72 -10.72
C LEU A 34 -6.70 -5.39 -11.92
N SER A 35 -5.40 -5.72 -11.83
CA SER A 35 -4.64 -6.37 -12.91
C SER A 35 -4.87 -7.88 -12.98
N VAL A 36 -5.13 -8.54 -11.86
CA VAL A 36 -5.66 -9.92 -11.81
C VAL A 36 -7.14 -9.93 -12.25
N GLY A 37 -7.84 -8.81 -12.02
CA GLY A 37 -9.26 -8.62 -12.34
C GLY A 37 -9.60 -8.38 -13.81
N ASP A 38 -8.70 -7.84 -14.65
CA ASP A 38 -9.00 -7.70 -16.08
C ASP A 38 -7.72 -7.55 -16.93
N HIS A 39 -7.59 -8.25 -18.06
CA HIS A 39 -7.77 -7.58 -19.37
C HIS A 39 -8.33 -8.47 -20.52
N TYR A 40 -8.75 -9.73 -20.29
CA TYR A 40 -9.14 -10.62 -21.41
C TYR A 40 -10.25 -11.64 -21.15
N ARG A 41 -10.81 -11.75 -19.94
CA ARG A 41 -11.76 -12.84 -19.66
C ARG A 41 -13.19 -12.53 -20.08
N PHE A 42 -13.61 -11.26 -20.07
CA PHE A 42 -14.98 -10.86 -20.41
C PHE A 42 -15.13 -10.15 -21.77
N ALA A 43 -14.11 -9.42 -22.22
CA ALA A 43 -14.12 -8.81 -23.55
C ALA A 43 -14.12 -9.85 -24.69
N LYS A 44 -13.41 -10.98 -24.52
CA LYS A 44 -13.35 -12.09 -25.49
C LYS A 44 -14.69 -12.79 -25.70
N PRO A 45 -15.41 -13.28 -24.68
CA PRO A 45 -16.70 -13.93 -24.90
C PRO A 45 -17.77 -12.95 -25.39
N GLY A 46 -17.78 -11.70 -24.89
CA GLY A 46 -18.75 -10.69 -25.33
C GLY A 46 -18.63 -10.34 -26.81
N THR A 47 -17.40 -10.18 -27.32
CA THR A 47 -17.12 -9.94 -28.74
C THR A 47 -17.44 -11.15 -29.62
N ILE A 48 -17.14 -12.37 -29.15
CA ILE A 48 -17.49 -13.61 -29.86
C ILE A 48 -19.01 -13.77 -29.98
N ILE A 49 -19.75 -13.59 -28.89
CA ILE A 49 -21.23 -13.69 -28.88
C ILE A 49 -21.85 -12.59 -29.77
N GLY A 50 -21.34 -11.36 -29.69
CA GLY A 50 -21.77 -10.25 -30.53
C GLY A 50 -21.53 -10.49 -32.02
N ALA A 51 -20.36 -11.02 -32.39
CA ALA A 51 -20.04 -11.38 -33.78
C ALA A 51 -20.95 -12.50 -34.30
N LEU A 52 -21.25 -13.52 -33.49
CA LEU A 52 -22.17 -14.60 -33.85
C LEU A 52 -23.59 -14.08 -34.09
N LEU A 53 -24.11 -13.23 -33.20
CA LEU A 53 -25.44 -12.62 -33.36
C LEU A 53 -25.51 -11.73 -34.61
N SER A 54 -24.48 -10.92 -34.86
CA SER A 54 -24.40 -10.06 -36.05
C SER A 54 -24.38 -10.89 -37.35
N THR A 55 -23.65 -12.01 -37.37
CA THR A 55 -23.57 -12.92 -38.52
C THR A 55 -24.93 -13.57 -38.82
N VAL A 56 -25.63 -14.07 -37.78
CA VAL A 56 -26.97 -14.66 -37.94
C VAL A 56 -27.97 -13.64 -38.47
N LEU A 57 -27.90 -12.40 -38.00
CA LEU A 57 -28.76 -11.32 -38.46
C LEU A 57 -28.50 -10.93 -39.91
N ALA A 58 -27.23 -10.86 -40.32
CA ALA A 58 -26.86 -10.56 -41.71
C ALA A 58 -27.41 -11.62 -42.68
N VAL A 59 -27.35 -12.90 -42.30
CA VAL A 59 -27.93 -14.00 -43.10
C VAL A 59 -29.45 -13.83 -43.25
N LEU A 60 -30.15 -13.45 -42.19
CA LEU A 60 -31.60 -13.20 -42.21
C LEU A 60 -31.99 -12.00 -43.09
N VAL A 61 -31.14 -10.97 -43.16
CA VAL A 61 -31.36 -9.80 -44.03
C VAL A 61 -31.09 -10.12 -45.50
N VAL A 62 -30.11 -10.98 -45.80
CA VAL A 62 -29.73 -11.35 -47.18
C VAL A 62 -30.64 -12.41 -47.79
N THR A 63 -31.31 -13.23 -46.98
CA THR A 63 -32.37 -14.10 -47.47
C THR A 63 -33.51 -13.26 -48.08
N PRO A 64 -34.01 -13.59 -49.28
CA PRO A 64 -34.95 -12.73 -50.00
C PRO A 64 -36.31 -12.72 -49.30
N ILE A 65 -36.52 -11.76 -48.40
CA ILE A 65 -37.80 -11.49 -47.74
C ILE A 65 -38.68 -10.72 -48.73
N PRO A 66 -39.91 -11.18 -49.01
CA PRO A 66 -40.80 -10.51 -49.95
C PRO A 66 -41.17 -9.09 -49.44
N PRO A 67 -41.24 -8.09 -50.32
CA PRO A 67 -41.34 -6.67 -49.95
C PRO A 67 -42.62 -6.27 -49.21
N ASN A 68 -43.63 -7.14 -49.16
CA ASN A 68 -44.89 -6.96 -48.43
C ASN A 68 -44.89 -7.59 -47.03
N TRP A 69 -43.74 -8.06 -46.53
CA TRP A 69 -43.65 -8.75 -45.25
C TRP A 69 -43.76 -7.75 -44.07
N PRO A 70 -44.66 -7.98 -43.08
CA PRO A 70 -44.95 -7.02 -42.01
C PRO A 70 -43.75 -6.74 -41.09
N TRP A 71 -42.70 -7.57 -41.15
CA TRP A 71 -41.52 -7.45 -40.31
C TRP A 71 -40.36 -6.65 -40.92
N ASN A 72 -40.54 -6.05 -42.11
CA ASN A 72 -39.48 -5.30 -42.79
C ASN A 72 -38.96 -4.09 -41.97
N ILE A 73 -39.87 -3.32 -41.36
CA ILE A 73 -39.51 -2.17 -40.50
C ILE A 73 -38.74 -2.65 -39.24
N PRO A 74 -39.23 -3.65 -38.47
CA PRO A 74 -38.48 -4.25 -37.37
C PRO A 74 -37.10 -4.80 -37.76
N THR A 75 -36.96 -5.45 -38.92
CA THR A 75 -35.66 -6.00 -39.37
C THR A 75 -34.66 -4.91 -39.71
N MET A 76 -35.10 -3.81 -40.32
CA MET A 76 -34.23 -2.67 -40.61
C MET A 76 -33.73 -1.98 -39.33
N ILE A 77 -34.61 -1.81 -38.34
CA ILE A 77 -34.22 -1.28 -37.02
C ILE A 77 -33.19 -2.20 -36.36
N LEU A 78 -33.42 -3.51 -36.38
CA LEU A 78 -32.51 -4.50 -35.79
C LEU A 78 -31.14 -4.51 -36.48
N ALA A 79 -31.10 -4.34 -37.81
CA ALA A 79 -29.87 -4.25 -38.61
C ALA A 79 -29.03 -3.02 -38.24
N ILE A 80 -29.66 -1.86 -38.00
CA ILE A 80 -28.97 -0.64 -37.56
C ILE A 80 -28.33 -0.85 -36.18
N PHE A 81 -29.08 -1.41 -35.23
CA PHE A 81 -28.54 -1.69 -33.88
C PHE A 81 -27.39 -2.70 -33.90
N THR A 82 -27.46 -3.72 -34.76
CA THR A 82 -26.36 -4.69 -34.91
C THR A 82 -25.13 -4.08 -35.56
N ALA A 83 -25.29 -3.23 -36.58
CA ALA A 83 -24.17 -2.51 -37.19
C ALA A 83 -23.47 -1.60 -36.15
N VAL A 84 -24.24 -0.83 -35.38
CA VAL A 84 -23.71 0.03 -34.31
C VAL A 84 -22.99 -0.80 -33.24
N ALA A 85 -23.59 -1.90 -32.78
CA ALA A 85 -22.98 -2.79 -31.81
C ALA A 85 -21.69 -3.45 -32.32
N THR A 86 -21.63 -3.82 -33.60
CA THR A 86 -20.43 -4.43 -34.22
C THR A 86 -19.30 -3.41 -34.32
N VAL A 87 -19.61 -2.16 -34.69
CA VAL A 87 -18.63 -1.07 -34.76
C VAL A 87 -18.10 -0.70 -33.37
N THR A 88 -18.98 -0.53 -32.37
CA THR A 88 -18.54 -0.20 -31.00
C THR A 88 -17.73 -1.34 -30.39
N CYS A 89 -18.14 -2.59 -30.62
CA CYS A 89 -17.41 -3.78 -30.17
C CYS A 89 -16.04 -3.91 -30.84
N GLY A 90 -15.95 -3.64 -32.15
CA GLY A 90 -14.68 -3.59 -32.87
C GLY A 90 -13.76 -2.49 -32.37
N LEU A 91 -14.29 -1.29 -32.13
CA LEU A 91 -13.52 -0.17 -31.57
C LEU A 91 -12.96 -0.51 -30.18
N LEU A 92 -13.79 -1.08 -29.30
CA LEU A 92 -13.37 -1.52 -27.96
C LEU A 92 -12.34 -2.67 -28.00
N TRP A 93 -12.37 -3.50 -29.04
CA TRP A 93 -11.37 -4.56 -29.25
C TRP A 93 -10.01 -4.01 -29.70
N PHE A 94 -10.02 -2.96 -30.52
CA PHE A 94 -8.80 -2.31 -31.01
C PHE A 94 -8.25 -1.25 -30.04
N GLU A 95 -9.05 -0.73 -29.12
CA GLU A 95 -8.55 0.01 -27.97
C GLU A 95 -7.68 -0.92 -27.13
N LYS A 96 -6.36 -0.73 -27.24
CA LYS A 96 -5.40 -1.27 -26.28
C LYS A 96 -5.34 -0.28 -25.11
N PRO A 97 -6.04 -0.51 -23.98
CA PRO A 97 -5.82 0.30 -22.80
C PRO A 97 -4.33 0.24 -22.47
N ARG A 98 -3.72 1.42 -22.30
CA ARG A 98 -2.32 1.49 -21.88
C ARG A 98 -2.25 0.86 -20.50
N PRO A 99 -1.39 -0.15 -20.28
CA PRO A 99 -1.25 -0.75 -18.96
C PRO A 99 -0.81 0.34 -18.00
N VAL A 100 -1.60 0.58 -16.95
CA VAL A 100 -1.20 1.49 -15.87
C VAL A 100 0.05 0.89 -15.23
N PRO A 101 1.18 1.63 -15.16
CA PRO A 101 2.41 1.10 -14.61
C PRO A 101 2.21 0.66 -13.16
N ARG A 102 2.76 -0.50 -12.81
CA ARG A 102 2.72 -1.01 -11.44
C ARG A 102 3.46 -0.03 -10.52
N PRO A 103 2.87 0.40 -9.38
CA PRO A 103 3.58 1.21 -8.41
C PRO A 103 4.82 0.48 -7.87
N GLU A 104 5.96 1.18 -7.80
CA GLU A 104 7.18 0.61 -7.23
C GLU A 104 7.08 0.49 -5.70
N PRO A 105 7.57 -0.63 -5.13
CA PRO A 105 7.59 -0.82 -3.68
C PRO A 105 8.59 0.13 -3.03
N LEU A 106 8.20 0.70 -1.89
CA LEU A 106 9.12 1.48 -1.05
C LEU A 106 9.95 0.52 -0.18
N ALA A 107 11.26 0.70 -0.21
CA ALA A 107 12.19 -0.10 0.59
C ALA A 107 12.44 0.54 1.96
N ILE A 108 12.43 -0.28 3.01
CA ILE A 108 12.92 0.12 4.33
C ILE A 108 14.44 -0.11 4.32
N VAL A 109 15.19 0.98 4.29
CA VAL A 109 16.66 0.96 4.28
C VAL A 109 17.16 1.30 5.69
N PRO A 110 18.15 0.57 6.24
CA PRO A 110 18.73 0.91 7.53
C PRO A 110 19.38 2.30 7.48
N PHE A 111 19.24 3.05 8.58
CA PHE A 111 19.96 4.31 8.76
C PHE A 111 21.46 4.05 8.87
N SER A 112 22.28 4.91 8.28
CA SER A 112 23.71 4.91 8.57
C SER A 112 23.97 5.26 10.04
N ARG A 113 25.13 4.86 10.56
CA ARG A 113 25.53 5.21 11.93
C ARG A 113 25.50 6.71 12.18
N ALA A 114 25.96 7.51 11.22
CA ALA A 114 26.00 8.97 11.33
C ALA A 114 24.59 9.59 11.37
N GLU A 115 23.67 9.11 10.54
CA GLU A 115 22.27 9.56 10.56
C GLU A 115 21.57 9.18 11.86
N ASN A 116 21.80 7.97 12.35
CA ASN A 116 21.22 7.51 13.61
C ASN A 116 21.69 8.39 14.78
N LEU A 117 23.01 8.64 14.90
CA LEU A 117 23.54 9.54 15.93
C LEU A 117 22.94 10.95 15.84
N ARG A 118 22.80 11.50 14.62
CA ARG A 118 22.16 12.81 14.42
C ARG A 118 20.70 12.82 14.87
N LEU A 119 19.95 11.75 14.56
CA LEU A 119 18.55 11.63 14.96
C LEU A 119 18.41 11.46 16.47
N MET A 120 19.28 10.66 17.11
CA MET A 120 19.31 10.50 18.57
C MET A 120 19.63 11.82 19.29
N GLN A 121 20.55 12.62 18.76
CA GLN A 121 20.89 13.93 19.33
C GLN A 121 19.73 14.93 19.29
N GLY A 122 18.79 14.78 18.37
CA GLY A 122 17.60 15.62 18.28
C GLY A 122 16.44 15.19 19.18
N GLN A 123 16.54 14.05 19.86
CA GLN A 123 15.49 13.55 20.74
C GLN A 123 15.57 14.24 22.12
N PRO A 124 14.43 14.48 22.79
CA PRO A 124 14.45 14.95 24.16
C PRO A 124 15.14 13.91 25.04
N MET A 125 15.90 14.38 26.03
CA MET A 125 16.55 13.50 27.00
C MET A 125 15.47 12.74 27.79
N GLU A 126 15.44 11.42 27.63
CA GLU A 126 14.57 10.56 28.45
C GLU A 126 15.24 10.25 29.79
N PRO A 127 14.55 10.42 30.93
CA PRO A 127 15.08 10.00 32.22
C PRO A 127 15.29 8.48 32.24
N TYR A 128 16.49 8.03 32.55
CA TYR A 128 16.76 6.62 32.77
C TYR A 128 15.92 6.11 33.94
N ARG A 129 15.33 4.93 33.80
CA ARG A 129 14.53 4.29 34.85
C ARG A 129 14.89 2.82 34.94
N ALA A 130 14.79 2.25 36.14
CA ALA A 130 14.92 0.82 36.33
C ALA A 130 13.96 0.31 37.41
N VAL A 131 13.48 -0.91 37.21
CA VAL A 131 12.60 -1.60 38.15
C VAL A 131 13.42 -2.08 39.34
N CYS A 132 13.03 -1.67 40.55
CA CYS A 132 13.60 -2.19 41.79
C CYS A 132 12.62 -1.98 42.95
N ALA A 133 12.88 -2.63 44.09
CA ALA A 133 12.12 -2.38 45.31
C ALA A 133 12.65 -1.11 46.01
N CYS A 134 11.73 -0.26 46.45
CA CYS A 134 12.07 0.90 47.26
C CYS A 134 12.47 0.45 48.67
N PRO A 135 13.66 0.83 49.18
CA PRO A 135 14.09 0.46 50.52
C PRO A 135 13.28 1.15 51.64
N GLY A 136 12.50 2.19 51.32
CA GLY A 136 11.65 2.90 52.27
C GLY A 136 10.29 2.24 52.47
N CYS A 137 9.56 2.00 51.39
CA CYS A 137 8.17 1.52 51.44
C CYS A 137 7.93 0.14 50.84
N GLY A 138 8.96 -0.49 50.25
CA GLY A 138 8.85 -1.79 49.58
C GLY A 138 8.19 -1.75 48.20
N ASP A 139 7.76 -0.58 47.72
CA ASP A 139 7.17 -0.43 46.38
C ASP A 139 8.11 -0.98 45.30
N THR A 140 7.60 -1.82 44.41
CA THR A 140 8.37 -2.43 43.33
C THR A 140 7.88 -1.85 42.01
N SER A 141 8.47 -0.73 41.60
CA SER A 141 8.08 -0.02 40.39
C SER A 141 9.30 0.52 39.64
N SER A 142 9.04 1.20 38.52
CA SER A 142 10.07 1.79 37.69
C SER A 142 10.53 3.14 38.26
N HIS A 143 11.66 3.14 38.96
CA HIS A 143 12.21 4.33 39.61
C HIS A 143 13.16 5.10 38.69
N PRO A 144 13.09 6.45 38.62
CA PRO A 144 14.06 7.27 37.92
C PRO A 144 15.46 7.10 38.51
N ILE A 145 16.44 7.16 37.62
CA ILE A 145 17.86 7.06 37.88
C ILE A 145 18.49 8.37 37.42
N ARG A 146 19.28 8.99 38.29
CA ARG A 146 20.14 10.13 37.95
C ARG A 146 21.57 9.89 38.38
N GLN A 147 22.48 10.67 37.82
CA GLN A 147 23.82 10.77 38.36
C GLN A 147 23.78 11.33 39.78
N PRO A 148 24.68 10.88 40.66
CA PRO A 148 24.78 11.43 41.99
C PRO A 148 25.20 12.90 41.97
N GLY A 149 24.67 13.67 42.91
CA GLY A 149 25.06 15.06 43.12
C GLY A 149 26.41 15.17 43.86
N PRO A 150 27.02 16.37 43.90
CA PRO A 150 28.28 16.61 44.61
C PRO A 150 28.19 16.37 46.13
N ASP A 151 27.00 16.52 46.71
CA ASP A 151 26.75 16.33 48.15
C ASP A 151 26.33 14.90 48.53
N GLU A 152 26.36 13.98 47.56
CA GLU A 152 25.94 12.59 47.74
C GLU A 152 27.14 11.66 48.01
N PRO A 153 26.92 10.44 48.53
CA PRO A 153 28.01 9.55 48.88
C PRO A 153 28.90 9.24 47.67
N GLY A 154 30.22 9.41 47.81
CA GLY A 154 31.17 9.22 46.69
C GLY A 154 31.27 7.78 46.14
N TRP A 155 30.65 6.81 46.81
CA TRP A 155 30.50 5.43 46.31
C TRP A 155 29.26 5.23 45.44
N ALA A 156 28.33 6.20 45.43
CA ALA A 156 27.12 6.11 44.63
C ALA A 156 27.49 6.13 43.15
N MET A 157 27.00 5.15 42.39
CA MET A 157 27.03 5.20 40.93
C MET A 157 25.77 5.86 40.38
N VAL A 158 24.66 5.73 41.11
CA VAL A 158 23.36 6.30 40.76
C VAL A 158 22.59 6.71 42.00
N THR A 159 21.71 7.70 41.83
CA THR A 159 20.69 8.06 42.83
C THR A 159 19.30 7.86 42.25
N ARG A 160 18.43 7.26 43.06
CA ARG A 160 17.05 6.94 42.70
C ARG A 160 16.08 7.72 43.56
N ARG A 161 14.85 7.88 43.06
CA ARG A 161 13.73 8.47 43.81
C ARG A 161 12.48 7.59 43.69
N CYS A 162 11.83 7.33 44.82
CA CYS A 162 10.57 6.59 44.85
C CYS A 162 9.40 7.52 44.50
N ALA A 163 8.53 7.15 43.57
CA ALA A 163 7.35 7.96 43.26
C ALA A 163 6.22 7.81 44.31
N VAL A 164 6.30 6.81 45.18
CA VAL A 164 5.28 6.51 46.20
C VAL A 164 5.59 7.21 47.53
N CYS A 165 6.81 7.05 48.04
CA CYS A 165 7.20 7.63 49.33
C CYS A 165 8.18 8.81 49.21
N ASP A 166 8.49 9.25 47.99
CA ASP A 166 9.41 10.35 47.69
C ASP A 166 10.85 10.20 48.21
N ARG A 167 11.18 9.03 48.77
CA ARG A 167 12.51 8.73 49.29
C ARG A 167 13.53 8.65 48.16
N GLU A 168 14.65 9.34 48.37
CA GLU A 168 15.85 9.16 47.55
C GLU A 168 16.83 8.18 48.20
N TRP A 169 17.56 7.42 47.38
CA TRP A 169 18.64 6.56 47.87
C TRP A 169 19.75 6.37 46.84
N ALA A 170 20.97 6.29 47.34
CA ALA A 170 22.16 5.98 46.57
C ALA A 170 22.28 4.47 46.33
N GLN A 171 22.78 4.10 45.16
CA GLN A 171 23.11 2.73 44.79
C GLN A 171 24.44 2.69 44.03
N ALA A 172 25.23 1.66 44.30
CA ALA A 172 26.36 1.23 43.48
C ALA A 172 25.81 0.34 42.36
#